data_AF-A0A8H6SHU9-F1
#
_entry.id   AF-A0A8H6SHU9-F1
#
_cell.length_a   1.000
_cell.length_b   1.000
_cell.length_c   1.000
_cell.angle_alpha   90.00
_cell.angle_beta   90.00
_cell.angle_gamma   90.00
#
_symmetry.space_group_name_H-M   'P 1'
#
loop_
_entity.id
_entity.type
_entity.pdbx_description
1 polymer ?
#
loop_
_entity_poly.entity_id
_entity_poly.type
_entity_poly.pdbx_seq_one_letter_code
_entity_poly.pdbx_strand_id
1 'polypeptide(L)'
;MHTTTQSPHTPTRKRTRSNSTAGPSRKKQCSNERQACPSLQESPIKASAPVCNLEKILRRLAQGVDVATVQNLKKVVAADVGDDMPVLVQSIIEHAQELVAERCCNYKGKNKLLEGELYVEWLIEIEYILDAVENMLAAKLHITLGRVLFTLLFHLIEEYISAVDSYQDGWSHDRFPWVMTLVEEANAANRAIDHRSSEAVETAESVLDRLDKIFVRVIRQFKAESMDYRRLAGLVGMKEDAIARSCCLLSEQTGFGDADEMGFELLSESREAMTKWRDQGKSKAKRRSSGETEEDDD
;
A
#
# COMPACT_ATOMS: atom_id res chain seq x y z
N MET A 1 -5.94 6.38 55.75
CA MET A 1 -6.11 5.12 55.01
C MET A 1 -6.14 5.47 53.53
N HIS A 2 -5.03 5.27 52.82
CA HIS A 2 -4.91 5.54 51.39
C HIS A 2 -4.55 4.24 50.69
N THR A 3 -5.42 3.79 49.79
CA THR A 3 -5.20 2.62 48.93
C THR A 3 -4.50 3.06 47.65
N THR A 4 -3.21 2.73 47.55
CA THR A 4 -2.45 2.80 46.30
C THR A 4 -2.64 1.47 45.57
N THR A 5 -3.40 1.50 44.48
CA THR A 5 -3.52 0.40 43.53
C THR A 5 -2.45 0.58 42.46
N GLN A 6 -1.42 -0.28 42.46
CA GLN A 6 -0.58 -0.49 41.28
C GLN A 6 -0.46 -2.00 41.03
N SER A 7 -0.75 -2.39 39.80
CA SER A 7 -0.47 -3.70 39.18
C SER A 7 -0.52 -3.50 37.66
N PRO A 8 0.17 -4.29 36.83
CA PRO A 8 1.51 -4.87 37.01
C PRO A 8 2.45 -4.44 35.85
N HIS A 9 3.73 -4.28 36.17
CA HIS A 9 4.78 -4.18 35.15
C HIS A 9 5.04 -5.55 34.53
N THR A 10 4.94 -5.66 33.19
CA THR A 10 5.56 -6.75 32.44
C THR A 10 6.95 -6.31 31.99
N PRO A 11 8.02 -7.10 32.21
CA PRO A 11 9.39 -6.66 32.00
C PRO A 11 9.85 -6.77 30.53
N THR A 12 10.74 -5.83 30.18
CA THR A 12 11.46 -5.68 28.91
C THR A 12 12.22 -6.96 28.52
N ARG A 13 12.05 -7.37 27.26
CA ARG A 13 12.74 -8.52 26.64
C ARG A 13 14.25 -8.25 26.55
N LYS A 14 15.04 -8.88 27.43
CA LYS A 14 16.51 -8.93 27.35
C LYS A 14 16.95 -9.77 26.15
N ARG A 15 17.59 -9.16 25.15
CA ARG A 15 18.54 -9.87 24.27
C ARG A 15 19.95 -9.47 24.67
N THR A 16 20.59 -10.33 25.46
CA THR A 16 22.02 -10.33 25.75
C THR A 16 22.81 -10.56 24.46
N ARG A 17 23.60 -9.58 24.05
CA ARG A 17 24.68 -9.74 23.06
C ARG A 17 26.00 -9.80 23.83
N SER A 18 26.63 -10.97 23.86
CA SER A 18 27.98 -11.16 24.38
C SER A 18 29.01 -10.58 23.40
N ASN A 19 29.88 -9.73 23.94
CA ASN A 19 30.98 -9.03 23.31
C ASN A 19 32.11 -9.95 22.82
N SER A 20 32.97 -9.34 21.97
CA SER A 20 34.46 -9.40 21.90
C SER A 20 34.91 -9.59 20.44
N THR A 21 35.83 -8.85 19.80
CA THR A 21 36.89 -7.92 20.24
C THR A 21 37.58 -7.26 19.02
N ALA A 22 38.28 -6.13 19.27
CA ALA A 22 39.32 -5.45 18.46
C ALA A 22 38.85 -4.71 17.20
N GLY A 23 39.36 -3.53 16.79
CA GLY A 23 40.49 -2.67 17.16
C GLY A 23 40.61 -1.52 16.11
N PRO A 24 41.59 -0.60 16.16
CA PRO A 24 41.33 0.86 16.09
C PRO A 24 41.96 1.64 14.90
N SER A 25 41.88 2.99 14.97
CA SER A 25 42.55 4.07 14.16
C SER A 25 41.80 4.57 12.92
N ARG A 26 41.78 5.87 12.54
CA ARG A 26 42.67 7.02 12.81
C ARG A 26 41.97 8.34 12.41
N LYS A 27 42.32 9.44 13.10
CA LYS A 27 41.93 10.85 12.81
C LYS A 27 42.34 11.32 11.41
N LYS A 28 41.59 12.28 10.83
CA LYS A 28 42.16 13.49 10.20
C LYS A 28 41.10 14.59 9.96
N GLN A 29 41.59 15.82 10.05
CA GLN A 29 40.93 17.11 10.17
C GLN A 29 41.33 17.99 8.97
N CYS A 30 40.59 19.10 8.77
CA CYS A 30 40.82 20.25 7.88
C CYS A 30 40.30 20.08 6.44
N SER A 31 39.74 21.08 5.75
CA SER A 31 39.53 22.51 6.00
C SER A 31 38.61 23.10 4.91
N ASN A 32 37.99 24.24 5.19
CA ASN A 32 37.08 25.04 4.36
C ASN A 32 37.62 25.40 2.97
N GLU A 33 36.71 25.50 1.99
CA GLU A 33 36.74 26.56 0.96
C GLU A 33 35.32 26.88 0.49
N ARG A 34 34.97 28.17 0.56
CA ARG A 34 33.70 28.75 0.13
C ARG A 34 33.77 28.99 -1.39
N GLN A 35 32.79 28.51 -2.14
CA GLN A 35 32.55 28.97 -3.50
C GLN A 35 31.05 29.20 -3.72
N ALA A 36 30.76 30.36 -4.31
CA ALA A 36 29.45 30.98 -4.40
C ALA A 36 28.45 30.17 -5.22
N CYS A 37 27.20 30.13 -4.74
CA CYS A 37 26.04 29.56 -5.42
C CYS A 37 25.64 30.39 -6.65
N PRO A 38 25.47 29.78 -7.83
CA PRO A 38 24.59 30.29 -8.86
C PRO A 38 23.14 29.91 -8.55
N SER A 39 22.26 30.80 -8.99
CA SER A 39 20.80 30.83 -8.90
C SER A 39 20.04 29.50 -9.08
N LEU A 40 19.02 29.35 -8.23
CA LEU A 40 17.86 28.47 -8.35
C LEU A 40 17.31 28.40 -9.78
N GLN A 41 17.50 27.25 -10.43
CA GLN A 41 16.61 26.73 -11.47
C GLN A 41 16.11 25.38 -10.99
N GLU A 42 14.79 25.26 -10.82
CA GLU A 42 14.10 24.00 -10.56
C GLU A 42 14.54 22.96 -11.58
N SER A 43 15.30 21.98 -11.11
CA SER A 43 15.72 20.84 -11.92
C SER A 43 14.65 19.76 -11.81
N PRO A 44 14.22 19.14 -12.92
CA PRO A 44 13.28 18.02 -12.86
C PRO A 44 13.94 16.86 -12.11
N ILE A 45 13.22 16.35 -11.11
CA ILE A 45 13.58 15.21 -10.24
C ILE A 45 14.06 14.04 -11.13
N LYS A 46 15.27 13.55 -10.89
CA LYS A 46 15.86 12.43 -11.64
C LYS A 46 15.89 11.20 -10.74
N ALA A 47 14.76 10.49 -10.69
CA ALA A 47 14.75 9.14 -10.16
C ALA A 47 15.77 8.28 -10.91
N SER A 48 16.59 7.53 -10.17
CA SER A 48 17.62 6.66 -10.74
C SER A 48 17.07 5.32 -11.24
N ALA A 49 15.92 4.87 -10.74
CA ALA A 49 15.30 3.64 -11.20
C ALA A 49 14.61 3.80 -12.57
N PRO A 50 14.73 2.78 -13.45
CA PRO A 50 13.99 2.77 -14.71
C PRO A 50 12.50 2.60 -14.43
N VAL A 51 11.72 3.65 -14.70
CA VAL A 51 10.25 3.63 -14.65
C VAL A 51 9.71 2.50 -15.54
N CYS A 52 8.99 1.55 -14.93
CA CYS A 52 8.45 0.41 -15.65
C CYS A 52 7.34 0.85 -16.65
N ASN A 53 7.06 0.04 -17.66
CA ASN A 53 6.06 0.40 -18.68
C ASN A 53 4.65 0.55 -18.08
N LEU A 54 4.29 -0.28 -17.10
CA LEU A 54 3.00 -0.19 -16.42
C LEU A 54 2.82 1.18 -15.74
N GLU A 55 3.85 1.64 -15.02
CA GLU A 55 3.83 2.94 -14.37
C GLU A 55 3.60 4.10 -15.36
N LYS A 56 4.33 4.11 -16.48
CA LYS A 56 4.17 5.16 -17.50
C LYS A 56 2.76 5.22 -18.06
N ILE A 57 2.15 4.05 -18.29
CA ILE A 57 0.78 3.93 -18.77
C ILE A 57 -0.20 4.47 -17.72
N LEU A 58 -0.04 4.07 -16.45
CA LEU A 58 -0.90 4.51 -15.35
C LEU A 58 -0.79 6.02 -15.11
N ARG A 59 0.41 6.60 -15.08
CA ARG A 59 0.60 8.05 -14.95
C ARG A 59 -0.06 8.83 -16.09
N ARG A 60 -0.05 8.28 -17.31
CA ARG A 60 -0.77 8.89 -18.45
C ARG A 60 -2.29 8.83 -18.27
N LEU A 61 -2.80 7.68 -17.83
CA LEU A 61 -4.24 7.48 -17.57
C LEU A 61 -4.77 8.33 -16.41
N ALA A 62 -3.91 8.65 -15.44
CA ALA A 62 -4.22 9.60 -14.36
C ALA A 62 -4.49 11.02 -14.88
N GLN A 63 -3.82 11.42 -15.97
CA GLN A 63 -4.01 12.74 -16.59
C GLN A 63 -5.19 12.78 -17.57
N GLY A 64 -5.54 11.64 -18.15
CA GLY A 64 -6.67 11.53 -19.07
C GLY A 64 -6.75 10.17 -19.75
N VAL A 65 -7.96 9.77 -20.13
CA VAL A 65 -8.20 8.45 -20.71
C VAL A 65 -8.32 8.54 -22.23
N ASP A 66 -7.45 7.80 -22.91
CA ASP A 66 -7.55 7.54 -24.34
C ASP A 66 -7.56 6.03 -24.62
N VAL A 67 -8.27 5.65 -25.68
CA VAL A 67 -8.48 4.24 -26.05
C VAL A 67 -7.16 3.52 -26.32
N ALA A 68 -6.17 4.20 -26.91
CA ALA A 68 -4.89 3.56 -27.26
C ALA A 68 -4.08 3.22 -26.01
N THR A 69 -4.02 4.11 -25.03
CA THR A 69 -3.34 3.87 -23.74
C THR A 69 -4.03 2.76 -22.95
N VAL A 70 -5.36 2.71 -22.96
CA VAL A 70 -6.10 1.60 -22.34
C VAL A 70 -5.83 0.27 -23.04
N GLN A 71 -5.73 0.24 -24.37
CA GLN A 71 -5.34 -0.97 -25.09
C GLN A 71 -3.89 -1.38 -24.77
N ASN A 72 -2.99 -0.42 -24.56
CA ASN A 72 -1.63 -0.72 -24.12
C ASN A 72 -1.60 -1.31 -22.70
N LEU A 73 -2.39 -0.78 -21.77
CA LEU A 73 -2.58 -1.37 -20.45
C LEU A 73 -3.03 -2.82 -20.59
N LYS A 74 -4.06 -3.07 -21.41
CA LYS A 74 -4.54 -4.44 -21.66
C LYS A 74 -3.46 -5.33 -22.25
N LYS A 75 -2.62 -4.84 -23.17
CA LYS A 75 -1.52 -5.65 -23.73
C LYS A 75 -0.48 -6.00 -22.67
N VAL A 76 -0.09 -5.05 -21.83
CA VAL A 76 0.85 -5.29 -20.70
C VAL A 76 0.25 -6.32 -19.73
N VAL A 77 -1.05 -6.26 -19.47
CA VAL A 77 -1.71 -7.20 -18.55
C VAL A 77 -2.07 -8.54 -19.21
N ALA A 78 -2.31 -8.55 -20.54
CA ALA A 78 -2.78 -9.72 -21.29
C ALA A 78 -1.66 -10.55 -21.95
N ALA A 79 -0.49 -9.96 -22.21
CA ALA A 79 0.69 -10.71 -22.65
C ALA A 79 1.19 -11.64 -21.53
N ASP A 80 0.99 -11.23 -20.27
CA ASP A 80 1.67 -11.79 -19.09
C ASP A 80 0.68 -12.20 -17.97
N VAL A 81 -0.51 -12.72 -18.34
CA VAL A 81 -1.64 -13.00 -17.42
C VAL A 81 -1.27 -14.01 -16.34
N GLY A 82 -0.71 -13.53 -15.24
CA GLY A 82 -0.59 -14.25 -13.98
C GLY A 82 0.65 -13.89 -13.18
N ASP A 83 1.82 -14.04 -13.81
CA ASP A 83 3.06 -14.18 -13.05
C ASP A 83 3.82 -12.85 -12.87
N ASP A 84 3.70 -11.92 -13.83
CA ASP A 84 4.52 -10.69 -13.81
C ASP A 84 3.80 -9.49 -13.20
N MET A 85 2.48 -9.52 -13.01
CA MET A 85 1.75 -8.40 -12.38
C MET A 85 2.26 -8.07 -10.96
N PRO A 86 2.49 -9.06 -10.07
CA PRO A 86 3.13 -8.79 -8.78
C PRO A 86 4.47 -8.06 -8.95
N VAL A 87 5.33 -8.52 -9.86
CA VAL A 87 6.66 -7.94 -10.12
C VAL A 87 6.56 -6.51 -10.65
N LEU A 88 5.61 -6.24 -11.56
CA LEU A 88 5.38 -4.91 -12.12
C LEU A 88 4.86 -3.92 -11.06
N VAL A 89 3.97 -4.37 -10.17
CA VAL A 89 3.46 -3.56 -9.07
C VAL A 89 4.54 -3.36 -8.00
N GLN A 90 5.30 -4.39 -7.66
CA GLN A 90 6.45 -4.29 -6.76
C GLN A 90 7.45 -3.24 -7.28
N SER A 91 7.76 -3.25 -8.58
CA SER A 91 8.64 -2.25 -9.20
C SER A 91 8.08 -0.82 -9.06
N ILE A 92 6.75 -0.64 -9.11
CA ILE A 92 6.09 0.65 -8.88
C ILE A 92 6.27 1.08 -7.42
N ILE A 93 6.04 0.18 -6.46
CA ILE A 93 6.23 0.46 -5.03
C ILE A 93 7.69 0.83 -4.74
N GLU A 94 8.66 0.06 -5.27
CA GLU A 94 10.08 0.33 -5.09
C GLU A 94 10.50 1.69 -5.66
N HIS A 95 9.99 2.04 -6.84
CA HIS A 95 10.23 3.36 -7.44
C HIS A 95 9.55 4.49 -6.63
N ALA A 96 8.34 4.28 -6.11
CA ALA A 96 7.69 5.23 -5.21
C ALA A 96 8.52 5.46 -3.93
N GLN A 97 9.06 4.39 -3.33
CA GLN A 97 9.96 4.47 -2.19
C GLN A 97 11.22 5.28 -2.50
N GLU A 98 11.79 5.14 -3.70
CA GLU A 98 12.95 5.92 -4.15
C GLU A 98 12.62 7.40 -4.33
N LEU A 99 11.48 7.72 -4.93
CA LEU A 99 11.03 9.11 -5.11
C LEU A 99 10.79 9.80 -3.76
N VAL A 100 10.18 9.08 -2.81
CA VAL A 100 10.01 9.55 -1.44
C VAL A 100 11.38 9.69 -0.77
N ALA A 101 12.28 8.72 -0.92
CA ALA A 101 13.65 8.82 -0.39
C ALA A 101 14.39 10.05 -0.92
N GLU A 102 14.33 10.34 -2.22
CA GLU A 102 14.97 11.50 -2.83
C GLU A 102 14.39 12.81 -2.29
N ARG A 103 13.06 12.91 -2.23
CA ARG A 103 12.34 14.08 -1.69
C ARG A 103 12.69 14.33 -0.23
N CYS A 104 12.69 13.27 0.59
CA CYS A 104 12.90 13.33 2.03
C CYS A 104 14.38 13.52 2.41
N CYS A 105 15.31 12.91 1.66
CA CYS A 105 16.75 13.08 1.84
C CYS A 105 17.19 14.53 1.56
N ASN A 106 16.48 15.24 0.68
CA ASN A 106 16.75 16.64 0.40
C ASN A 106 16.30 17.61 1.52
N TYR A 107 15.49 17.15 2.49
CA TYR A 107 15.11 17.92 3.67
C TYR A 107 16.14 17.89 4.82
N LYS A 108 17.39 17.53 4.54
CA LYS A 108 18.51 17.51 5.50
C LYS A 108 18.53 18.75 6.39
N GLY A 109 18.18 18.56 7.67
CA GLY A 109 18.14 19.60 8.71
C GLY A 109 16.75 19.95 9.25
N LYS A 110 15.67 19.44 8.65
CA LYS A 110 14.30 19.50 9.20
C LYS A 110 14.03 18.28 10.11
N ASN A 111 12.97 18.38 10.93
CA ASN A 111 12.51 17.31 11.81
C ASN A 111 12.47 15.98 11.05
N LYS A 112 13.08 14.94 11.63
CA LYS A 112 13.01 13.57 11.09
C LYS A 112 11.56 13.12 10.96
N LEU A 113 11.28 12.29 9.96
CA LEU A 113 9.97 11.68 9.75
C LEU A 113 9.71 10.58 10.79
N LEU A 114 8.47 10.44 11.23
CA LEU A 114 8.02 9.25 11.95
C LEU A 114 7.88 8.08 10.96
N GLU A 115 7.95 6.84 11.46
CA GLU A 115 7.76 5.65 10.61
C GLU A 115 6.37 5.66 9.95
N GLY A 116 5.32 6.00 10.71
CA GLY A 116 3.97 6.14 10.16
C GLY A 116 3.86 7.18 9.03
N GLU A 117 4.55 8.31 9.15
CA GLU A 117 4.58 9.34 8.10
C GLU A 117 5.28 8.84 6.82
N LEU A 118 6.34 8.02 6.96
CA LEU A 118 7.01 7.40 5.81
C LEU A 118 6.03 6.51 5.04
N TYR A 119 5.24 5.69 5.74
CA TYR A 119 4.26 4.81 5.11
C TYR A 119 3.14 5.58 4.40
N VAL A 120 2.76 6.75 4.94
CA VAL A 120 1.83 7.69 4.31
C VAL A 120 2.42 8.29 3.05
N GLU A 121 3.67 8.75 3.07
CA GLU A 121 4.31 9.30 1.86
C GLU A 121 4.39 8.26 0.74
N TRP A 122 4.60 6.98 1.08
CA TRP A 122 4.52 5.89 0.10
C TRP A 122 3.12 5.72 -0.48
N LEU A 123 2.07 5.77 0.35
CA LEU A 123 0.67 5.75 -0.11
C LEU A 123 0.35 6.92 -1.03
N ILE A 124 0.75 8.14 -0.64
CA ILE A 124 0.52 9.35 -1.43
C ILE A 124 1.21 9.26 -2.79
N GLU A 125 2.45 8.76 -2.84
CA GLU A 125 3.18 8.65 -4.11
C GLU A 125 2.51 7.71 -5.12
N ILE A 126 1.75 6.72 -4.65
CA ILE A 126 1.02 5.78 -5.53
C ILE A 126 -0.44 6.18 -5.80
N GLU A 127 -0.91 7.32 -5.28
CA GLU A 127 -2.31 7.78 -5.46
C GLU A 127 -2.69 8.00 -6.93
N TYR A 128 -1.73 8.35 -7.80
CA TYR A 128 -2.01 8.50 -9.23
C TYR A 128 -2.57 7.22 -9.86
N ILE A 129 -2.32 6.05 -9.28
CA ILE A 129 -2.90 4.78 -9.72
C ILE A 129 -4.40 4.78 -9.45
N LEU A 130 -4.84 5.31 -8.31
CA LEU A 130 -6.25 5.47 -7.98
C LEU A 130 -6.93 6.44 -8.97
N ASP A 131 -6.29 7.57 -9.26
CA ASP A 131 -6.77 8.52 -10.29
C ASP A 131 -6.93 7.83 -11.65
N ALA A 132 -5.92 7.06 -12.08
CA ALA A 132 -5.95 6.32 -13.33
C ALA A 132 -7.11 5.32 -13.38
N VAL A 133 -7.33 4.57 -12.29
CA VAL A 133 -8.43 3.60 -12.19
C VAL A 133 -9.78 4.29 -12.22
N GLU A 134 -9.96 5.38 -11.48
CA GLU A 134 -11.20 6.14 -11.48
C GLU A 134 -11.52 6.73 -12.84
N ASN A 135 -10.53 7.33 -13.51
CA ASN A 135 -10.70 7.85 -14.85
C ASN A 135 -11.12 6.74 -15.81
N MET A 136 -10.47 5.56 -15.75
CA MET A 136 -10.83 4.41 -16.58
C MET A 136 -12.26 3.92 -16.32
N LEU A 137 -12.69 3.84 -15.06
CA LEU A 137 -14.05 3.49 -14.69
C LEU A 137 -15.07 4.54 -15.16
N ALA A 138 -14.71 5.82 -15.14
CA ALA A 138 -15.56 6.93 -15.56
C ALA A 138 -15.70 7.04 -17.07
N ALA A 139 -14.68 6.66 -17.83
CA ALA A 139 -14.64 6.78 -19.29
C ALA A 139 -15.65 5.89 -20.05
N LYS A 140 -16.41 5.02 -19.35
CA LYS A 140 -17.44 4.12 -19.91
C LYS A 140 -16.98 3.40 -21.18
N LEU A 141 -15.70 3.04 -21.24
CA LEU A 141 -15.16 2.35 -22.40
C LEU A 141 -15.89 1.00 -22.52
N HIS A 142 -16.33 0.64 -23.72
CA HIS A 142 -16.91 -0.69 -24.03
C HIS A 142 -15.84 -1.80 -24.01
N ILE A 143 -14.87 -1.70 -23.11
CA ILE A 143 -13.69 -2.53 -23.03
C ILE A 143 -13.78 -3.28 -21.71
N THR A 144 -13.68 -4.61 -21.76
CA THR A 144 -13.54 -5.46 -20.58
C THR A 144 -12.22 -5.15 -19.86
N LEU A 145 -12.31 -4.46 -18.72
CA LEU A 145 -11.17 -4.01 -17.91
C LEU A 145 -11.28 -4.43 -16.45
N GLY A 146 -12.46 -4.83 -15.97
CA GLY A 146 -12.69 -5.15 -14.56
C GLY A 146 -11.68 -6.15 -14.01
N ARG A 147 -11.35 -7.22 -14.77
CA ARG A 147 -10.33 -8.19 -14.34
C ARG A 147 -8.93 -7.56 -14.19
N VAL A 148 -8.55 -6.70 -15.14
CA VAL A 148 -7.24 -6.03 -15.16
C VAL A 148 -7.12 -5.10 -13.96
N LEU A 149 -8.12 -4.24 -13.76
CA LEU A 149 -8.17 -3.29 -12.65
C LEU A 149 -8.22 -4.01 -11.30
N PHE A 150 -8.98 -5.10 -11.20
CA PHE A 150 -9.05 -5.90 -9.99
C PHE A 150 -7.68 -6.49 -9.63
N THR A 151 -7.00 -7.06 -10.62
CA THR A 151 -5.69 -7.68 -10.41
C THR A 151 -4.66 -6.63 -10.02
N LEU A 152 -4.67 -5.46 -10.68
CA LEU A 152 -3.80 -4.33 -10.35
C LEU A 152 -4.01 -3.86 -8.89
N LEU A 153 -5.25 -3.56 -8.49
CA LEU A 153 -5.52 -3.06 -7.14
C LEU A 153 -5.26 -4.10 -6.05
N PHE A 154 -5.59 -5.38 -6.31
CA PHE A 154 -5.27 -6.48 -5.39
C PHE A 154 -3.76 -6.53 -5.11
N HIS A 155 -2.94 -6.53 -6.16
CA HIS A 155 -1.49 -6.56 -5.97
C HIS A 155 -0.94 -5.26 -5.41
N LEU A 156 -1.56 -4.11 -5.71
CA LEU A 156 -1.15 -2.83 -5.12
C LEU A 156 -1.25 -2.86 -3.59
N ILE A 157 -2.36 -3.39 -3.05
CA ILE A 157 -2.56 -3.54 -1.61
C ILE A 157 -1.52 -4.51 -1.02
N GLU A 158 -1.38 -5.70 -1.58
CA GLU A 158 -0.47 -6.73 -1.07
C GLU A 158 0.99 -6.27 -1.09
N GLU A 159 1.45 -5.64 -2.19
CA GLU A 159 2.82 -5.17 -2.32
C GLU A 159 3.09 -3.94 -1.43
N TYR A 160 2.11 -3.07 -1.22
CA TYR A 160 2.23 -1.98 -0.25
C TYR A 160 2.43 -2.54 1.17
N ILE A 161 1.60 -3.49 1.58
CA ILE A 161 1.68 -4.09 2.92
C ILE A 161 2.98 -4.89 3.08
N SER A 162 3.38 -5.65 2.07
CA SER A 162 4.67 -6.34 2.01
C SER A 162 5.86 -5.37 2.13
N ALA A 163 5.77 -4.18 1.52
CA ALA A 163 6.79 -3.16 1.64
C ALA A 163 6.88 -2.54 3.05
N VAL A 164 5.75 -2.37 3.73
CA VAL A 164 5.70 -1.96 5.16
C VAL A 164 6.31 -3.04 6.05
N ASP A 165 5.89 -4.29 5.88
CA ASP A 165 6.39 -5.45 6.65
C ASP A 165 7.92 -5.63 6.49
N SER A 166 8.39 -5.63 5.25
CA SER A 166 9.82 -5.68 4.91
C SER A 166 10.61 -4.53 5.51
N TYR A 167 9.98 -3.35 5.64
CA TYR A 167 10.62 -2.23 6.31
C TYR A 167 10.79 -2.50 7.81
N GLN A 168 9.74 -2.98 8.48
CA GLN A 168 9.73 -3.22 9.93
C GLN A 168 10.63 -4.38 10.37
N ASP A 169 10.85 -5.38 9.52
CA ASP A 169 11.75 -6.51 9.81
C ASP A 169 13.25 -6.12 9.91
N GLY A 170 13.58 -4.83 9.75
CA GLY A 170 14.87 -4.25 10.17
C GLY A 170 16.00 -4.38 9.14
N TRP A 171 15.74 -4.95 7.96
CA TRP A 171 16.71 -4.98 6.86
C TRP A 171 16.83 -3.63 6.13
N SER A 172 15.88 -2.72 6.37
CA SER A 172 15.67 -1.48 5.60
C SER A 172 16.04 -0.20 6.36
N HIS A 173 16.31 -0.25 7.67
CA HIS A 173 16.51 0.95 8.49
C HIS A 173 17.72 1.78 8.02
N ASP A 174 18.73 1.11 7.47
CA ASP A 174 19.90 1.78 6.87
C ASP A 174 19.56 2.55 5.58
N ARG A 175 18.43 2.22 4.92
CA ARG A 175 17.99 2.86 3.66
C ARG A 175 17.40 4.26 3.90
N PHE A 176 16.89 4.55 5.10
CA PHE A 176 16.19 5.80 5.40
C PHE A 176 16.68 6.48 6.70
N PRO A 177 17.93 6.98 6.75
CA PRO A 177 18.51 7.57 7.96
C PRO A 177 17.84 8.88 8.45
N TRP A 178 16.94 9.46 7.64
CA TRP A 178 16.13 10.64 7.97
C TRP A 178 14.79 10.30 8.65
N VAL A 179 14.51 9.01 8.85
CA VAL A 179 13.38 8.53 9.65
C VAL A 179 13.83 8.38 11.10
N MET A 180 12.94 8.70 12.04
CA MET A 180 13.15 8.50 13.46
C MET A 180 13.10 7.01 13.76
N THR A 181 14.09 6.51 14.50
CA THR A 181 13.98 5.18 15.09
C THR A 181 12.95 5.19 16.23
N LEU A 182 12.36 4.05 16.54
CA LEU A 182 11.47 3.89 17.71
C LEU A 182 12.12 4.38 19.03
N VAL A 183 13.44 4.25 19.17
CA VAL A 183 14.17 4.76 20.34
C VAL A 183 14.22 6.29 20.33
N GLU A 184 14.42 6.91 19.18
CA GLU A 184 14.37 8.37 19.04
C GLU A 184 12.96 8.90 19.31
N GLU A 185 11.93 8.20 18.83
CA GLU A 185 10.53 8.54 19.05
C GLU A 185 10.16 8.45 20.53
N ALA A 186 10.47 7.31 21.18
CA ALA A 186 10.17 7.11 22.60
C ALA A 186 10.87 8.13 23.52
N ASN A 187 12.09 8.55 23.17
CA ASN A 187 12.83 9.56 23.94
C ASN A 187 12.34 10.98 23.68
N ALA A 188 11.82 11.25 22.49
CA ALA A 188 11.30 12.56 22.12
C ALA A 188 9.82 12.72 22.48
N ALA A 189 9.12 11.64 22.85
CA ALA A 189 7.71 11.53 23.17
C ALA A 189 7.16 12.80 23.86
N ASN A 190 6.51 13.62 23.06
CA ASN A 190 5.90 14.88 23.46
C ASN A 190 4.63 15.08 22.64
N ARG A 191 3.77 16.01 23.06
CA ARG A 191 2.47 16.25 22.42
C ARG A 191 2.55 16.51 20.90
N ALA A 192 3.68 16.99 20.38
CA ALA A 192 3.83 17.21 18.94
C ALA A 192 4.08 15.91 18.17
N ILE A 193 4.72 14.90 18.77
CA ILE A 193 4.89 13.57 18.16
C ILE A 193 3.55 12.84 18.13
N ASP A 194 2.83 12.85 19.26
CA ASP A 194 1.49 12.24 19.33
C ASP A 194 0.56 12.83 18.27
N HIS A 195 0.58 14.16 18.11
CA HIS A 195 -0.22 14.84 17.10
C HIS A 195 0.16 14.45 15.66
N ARG A 196 1.46 14.40 15.34
CA ARG A 196 1.96 13.97 14.02
C ARG A 196 1.59 12.52 13.72
N SER A 197 1.69 11.64 14.72
CA SER A 197 1.26 10.25 14.61
C SER A 197 -0.24 10.15 14.29
N SER A 198 -1.09 10.90 15.02
CA SER A 198 -2.52 10.94 14.73
C SER A 198 -2.85 11.50 13.35
N GLU A 199 -2.16 12.56 12.90
CA GLU A 199 -2.35 13.13 11.56
C GLU A 199 -1.93 12.16 10.46
N ALA A 200 -0.85 11.40 10.67
CA ALA A 200 -0.42 10.36 9.74
C ALA A 200 -1.46 9.24 9.62
N VAL A 201 -2.04 8.79 10.74
CA VAL A 201 -3.13 7.80 10.76
C VAL A 201 -4.35 8.32 9.99
N GLU A 202 -4.83 9.52 10.31
CA GLU A 202 -5.99 10.13 9.63
C GLU A 202 -5.77 10.25 8.12
N THR A 203 -4.56 10.64 7.70
CA THR A 203 -4.19 10.73 6.29
C THR A 203 -4.17 9.36 5.62
N ALA A 204 -3.55 8.36 6.24
CA ALA A 204 -3.52 6.99 5.72
C ALA A 204 -4.93 6.44 5.54
N GLU A 205 -5.78 6.60 6.56
CA GLU A 205 -7.16 6.14 6.55
C GLU A 205 -7.99 6.81 5.45
N SER A 206 -7.81 8.12 5.23
CA SER A 206 -8.46 8.82 4.13
C SER A 206 -8.08 8.25 2.76
N VAL A 207 -6.82 7.89 2.55
CA VAL A 207 -6.35 7.31 1.28
C VAL A 207 -6.84 5.87 1.11
N LEU A 208 -6.81 5.08 2.19
CA LEU A 208 -7.27 3.69 2.19
C LEU A 208 -8.79 3.58 2.02
N ASP A 209 -9.59 4.50 2.60
CA ASP A 209 -11.03 4.60 2.38
C ASP A 209 -11.36 4.94 0.91
N ARG A 210 -10.60 5.87 0.31
CA ARG A 210 -10.72 6.16 -1.12
C ARG A 210 -10.41 4.91 -1.96
N LEU A 211 -9.33 4.20 -1.63
CA LEU A 211 -8.97 2.94 -2.28
C LEU A 211 -10.11 1.92 -2.18
N ASP A 212 -10.70 1.76 -1.00
CA ASP A 212 -11.80 0.83 -0.74
C ASP A 212 -12.99 1.08 -1.68
N LYS A 213 -13.45 2.34 -1.73
CA LYS A 213 -14.57 2.76 -2.59
C LYS A 213 -14.30 2.52 -4.08
N ILE A 214 -13.08 2.77 -4.54
CA ILE A 214 -12.66 2.48 -5.91
C ILE A 214 -12.66 0.97 -6.14
N PHE A 215 -12.14 0.20 -5.20
CA PHE A 215 -12.01 -1.24 -5.34
C PHE A 215 -13.37 -1.92 -5.38
N VAL A 216 -14.36 -1.47 -4.61
CA VAL A 216 -15.77 -1.89 -4.71
C VAL A 216 -16.30 -1.73 -6.13
N ARG A 217 -16.06 -0.58 -6.77
CA ARG A 217 -16.50 -0.32 -8.16
C ARG A 217 -15.80 -1.26 -9.14
N VAL A 218 -14.51 -1.49 -8.96
CA VAL A 218 -13.73 -2.45 -9.75
C VAL A 218 -14.26 -3.88 -9.60
N ILE A 219 -14.58 -4.33 -8.39
CA ILE A 219 -15.17 -5.66 -8.12
C ILE A 219 -16.51 -5.80 -8.84
N ARG A 220 -17.37 -4.78 -8.77
CA ARG A 220 -18.67 -4.78 -9.47
C ARG A 220 -18.49 -4.87 -10.99
N GLN A 221 -17.56 -4.10 -11.55
CA GLN A 221 -17.24 -4.14 -12.98
C GLN A 221 -16.68 -5.51 -13.38
N PHE A 222 -15.73 -6.06 -12.62
CA PHE A 222 -15.16 -7.38 -12.88
C PHE A 222 -16.23 -8.47 -12.86
N LYS A 223 -17.13 -8.42 -11.89
CA LYS A 223 -18.28 -9.31 -11.80
C LYS A 223 -19.20 -9.20 -13.01
N ALA A 224 -19.50 -7.99 -13.47
CA ALA A 224 -20.37 -7.75 -14.63
C ALA A 224 -19.76 -8.26 -15.95
N GLU A 225 -18.43 -8.19 -16.08
CA GLU A 225 -17.71 -8.67 -17.27
C GLU A 225 -17.43 -10.18 -17.27
N SER A 226 -17.69 -10.88 -16.16
CA SER A 226 -17.31 -12.27 -15.96
C SER A 226 -18.35 -13.26 -16.50
N MET A 227 -18.00 -13.98 -17.58
CA MET A 227 -18.82 -15.06 -18.15
C MET A 227 -18.78 -16.35 -17.29
N ASP A 228 -17.61 -16.74 -16.75
CA ASP A 228 -17.46 -17.88 -15.82
C ASP A 228 -17.60 -17.42 -14.36
N TYR A 229 -18.85 -17.13 -14.00
CA TYR A 229 -19.20 -16.53 -12.71
C TYR A 229 -18.74 -17.35 -11.48
N ARG A 230 -18.71 -18.69 -11.58
CA ARG A 230 -18.46 -19.55 -10.39
C ARG A 230 -17.00 -19.65 -10.03
N ARG A 231 -16.15 -20.00 -11.00
CA ARG A 231 -14.70 -20.16 -10.75
C ARG A 231 -14.09 -18.83 -10.29
N LEU A 232 -14.51 -17.73 -10.93
CA LEU A 232 -14.03 -16.40 -10.60
C LEU A 232 -14.53 -15.91 -9.23
N ALA A 233 -15.77 -16.21 -8.85
CA ALA A 233 -16.27 -15.91 -7.50
C ALA A 233 -15.47 -16.62 -6.40
N GLY A 234 -15.07 -17.89 -6.62
CA GLY A 234 -14.20 -18.62 -5.70
C GLY A 234 -12.81 -18.00 -5.58
N LEU A 235 -12.20 -17.62 -6.72
CA LEU A 235 -10.91 -16.93 -6.75
C LEU A 235 -10.94 -15.60 -5.99
N VAL A 236 -11.98 -14.79 -6.24
CA VAL A 236 -12.19 -13.51 -5.55
C VAL A 236 -12.39 -13.74 -4.05
N GLY A 237 -13.08 -14.80 -3.66
CA GLY A 237 -13.18 -15.21 -2.26
C GLY A 237 -11.84 -15.49 -1.59
N MET A 238 -10.95 -16.24 -2.24
CA MET A 238 -9.60 -16.50 -1.69
C MET A 238 -8.75 -15.23 -1.60
N LYS A 239 -8.95 -14.30 -2.54
CA LYS A 239 -8.28 -12.99 -2.55
C LYS A 239 -8.79 -12.09 -1.43
N GLU A 240 -10.07 -12.19 -1.07
CA GLU A 240 -10.62 -11.50 0.11
C GLU A 240 -9.99 -12.01 1.40
N ASP A 241 -9.88 -13.33 1.58
CA ASP A 241 -9.22 -13.90 2.75
C ASP A 241 -7.75 -13.45 2.85
N ALA A 242 -7.07 -13.25 1.71
CA ALA A 242 -5.71 -12.71 1.67
C ALA A 242 -5.66 -11.25 2.12
N ILE A 243 -6.47 -10.37 1.52
CA ILE A 243 -6.56 -8.95 1.91
C ILE A 243 -6.91 -8.82 3.39
N ALA A 244 -7.85 -9.61 3.91
CA ALA A 244 -8.23 -9.57 5.31
C ALA A 244 -7.03 -9.79 6.25
N ARG A 245 -6.18 -10.78 5.95
CA ARG A 245 -4.97 -11.04 6.75
C ARG A 245 -3.95 -9.91 6.60
N SER A 246 -3.74 -9.41 5.39
CA SER A 246 -2.80 -8.33 5.12
C SER A 246 -3.24 -7.03 5.82
N CYS A 247 -4.54 -6.73 5.85
CA CYS A 247 -5.10 -5.59 6.57
C CYS A 247 -4.92 -5.72 8.09
N CYS A 248 -5.08 -6.92 8.66
CA CYS A 248 -4.79 -7.15 10.09
C CYS A 248 -3.32 -6.86 10.38
N LEU A 249 -2.41 -7.40 9.56
CA LEU A 249 -0.97 -7.16 9.70
C LEU A 249 -0.64 -5.67 9.60
N LEU A 250 -1.16 -4.98 8.60
CA LEU A 250 -0.94 -3.54 8.44
C LEU A 250 -1.42 -2.77 9.67
N SER A 251 -2.64 -3.05 10.15
CA SER A 251 -3.19 -2.39 11.34
C SER A 251 -2.36 -2.63 12.59
N GLU A 252 -1.91 -3.87 12.81
CA GLU A 252 -1.01 -4.23 13.92
C GLU A 252 0.34 -3.49 13.83
N GLN A 253 0.85 -3.30 12.62
CA GLN A 253 2.17 -2.71 12.36
C GLN A 253 2.18 -1.19 12.42
N THR A 254 1.12 -0.54 11.97
CA THR A 254 1.09 0.92 11.75
C THR A 254 0.08 1.65 12.61
N GLY A 255 -0.89 0.92 13.19
CA GLY A 255 -2.06 1.51 13.83
C GLY A 255 -3.07 2.12 12.83
N PHE A 256 -2.99 1.77 11.54
CA PHE A 256 -3.99 2.19 10.55
C PHE A 256 -5.25 1.35 10.68
N GLY A 257 -6.41 2.00 10.57
CA GLY A 257 -7.68 1.36 10.91
C GLY A 257 -7.84 1.28 12.43
N ASP A 258 -9.09 1.18 12.89
CA ASP A 258 -9.38 1.19 14.32
C ASP A 258 -8.56 0.11 15.05
N ALA A 259 -7.70 0.56 15.97
CA ALA A 259 -6.83 -0.29 16.77
C ALA A 259 -7.64 -1.25 17.66
N ASP A 260 -8.87 -0.86 18.03
CA ASP A 260 -9.77 -1.70 18.83
C ASP A 260 -10.38 -2.83 17.97
N GLU A 261 -10.42 -2.67 16.66
CA GLU A 261 -10.95 -3.66 15.71
C GLU A 261 -9.86 -4.42 14.93
N MET A 262 -8.58 -4.33 15.31
CA MET A 262 -7.48 -5.11 14.69
C MET A 262 -7.47 -5.10 13.14
N GLY A 263 -7.82 -3.96 12.53
CA GLY A 263 -7.85 -3.82 11.07
C GLY A 263 -9.06 -4.44 10.37
N PHE A 264 -10.11 -4.84 11.10
CA PHE A 264 -11.37 -5.31 10.47
C PHE A 264 -12.04 -4.24 9.62
N GLU A 265 -11.92 -2.96 9.99
CA GLU A 265 -12.51 -1.85 9.25
C GLU A 265 -11.75 -1.51 7.96
N LEU A 266 -10.47 -1.86 7.86
CA LEU A 266 -9.68 -1.61 6.64
C LEU A 266 -10.24 -2.41 5.46
N LEU A 267 -10.49 -1.68 4.38
CA LEU A 267 -11.04 -2.19 3.13
C LEU A 267 -12.34 -2.98 3.32
N SER A 268 -13.14 -2.61 4.33
CA SER A 268 -14.32 -3.37 4.73
C SER A 268 -15.38 -3.46 3.63
N GLU A 269 -15.61 -2.40 2.85
CA GLU A 269 -16.63 -2.40 1.80
C GLU A 269 -16.23 -3.32 0.63
N SER A 270 -14.97 -3.26 0.19
CA SER A 270 -14.46 -4.10 -0.90
C SER A 270 -14.42 -5.56 -0.48
N ARG A 271 -13.98 -5.87 0.75
CA ARG A 271 -14.02 -7.23 1.30
C ARG A 271 -15.45 -7.76 1.40
N GLU A 272 -16.40 -6.93 1.85
CA GLU A 272 -17.82 -7.31 1.87
C GLU A 272 -18.33 -7.59 0.45
N ALA A 273 -17.97 -6.77 -0.54
CA ALA A 273 -18.35 -6.98 -1.94
C ALA A 273 -17.78 -8.29 -2.52
N MET A 274 -16.54 -8.64 -2.18
CA MET A 274 -15.90 -9.91 -2.58
C MET A 274 -16.58 -11.11 -1.92
N THR A 275 -16.86 -11.03 -0.61
CA THR A 275 -17.61 -12.05 0.13
C THR A 275 -19.00 -12.27 -0.45
N LYS A 276 -19.75 -11.18 -0.68
CA LYS A 276 -21.08 -11.25 -1.32
C LYS A 276 -21.02 -11.93 -2.69
N TRP A 277 -19.98 -11.67 -3.47
CA TRP A 277 -19.80 -12.34 -4.76
C TRP A 277 -19.49 -13.84 -4.60
N ARG A 278 -18.56 -14.19 -3.70
CA ARG A 278 -18.24 -15.59 -3.36
C ARG A 278 -19.50 -16.40 -3.00
N ASP A 279 -20.34 -15.85 -2.14
CA ASP A 279 -21.50 -16.56 -1.59
C ASP A 279 -22.65 -16.70 -2.60
N GLN A 280 -22.81 -15.73 -3.51
CA GLN A 280 -23.69 -15.87 -4.67
C GLN A 280 -23.22 -16.98 -5.62
N GLY A 281 -21.90 -17.14 -5.77
CA GLY A 281 -21.29 -18.25 -6.52
C GLY A 281 -21.62 -19.63 -5.93
N LYS A 282 -21.56 -19.77 -4.60
CA LYS A 282 -21.93 -21.01 -3.87
C LYS A 282 -23.42 -21.32 -3.95
N SER A 283 -24.27 -20.30 -3.77
CA SER A 283 -25.74 -20.46 -3.76
C SER A 283 -26.29 -20.93 -5.11
N LYS A 284 -25.77 -20.39 -6.23
CA LYS A 284 -26.13 -20.87 -7.59
C LYS A 284 -25.67 -22.29 -7.88
N ALA A 285 -24.60 -22.76 -7.23
CA ALA A 285 -24.15 -24.14 -7.35
C ALA A 285 -25.11 -25.10 -6.64
N LYS A 286 -25.55 -24.76 -5.42
CA LYS A 286 -26.47 -25.57 -4.62
C LYS A 286 -27.82 -25.80 -5.33
N ARG A 287 -28.41 -24.76 -5.93
CA ARG A 287 -29.68 -24.86 -6.70
C ARG A 287 -29.57 -25.78 -7.92
N ARG A 288 -28.44 -25.76 -8.63
CA ARG A 288 -28.21 -26.65 -9.79
C ARG A 288 -27.98 -28.11 -9.40
N SER A 289 -27.39 -28.37 -8.22
CA SER A 289 -27.21 -29.73 -7.70
C SER A 289 -28.46 -30.31 -7.05
N SER A 290 -29.40 -29.47 -6.60
CA SER A 290 -30.66 -29.93 -6.00
C SER A 290 -31.76 -30.28 -7.02
N GLY A 291 -31.53 -30.05 -8.32
CA GLY A 291 -32.48 -30.48 -9.37
C GLY A 291 -33.85 -29.81 -9.27
N GLU A 292 -33.96 -28.64 -8.63
CA GLU A 292 -35.17 -27.82 -8.69
C GLU A 292 -35.20 -27.14 -10.07
N THR A 293 -35.85 -27.79 -11.02
CA THR A 293 -36.40 -27.15 -12.22
C THR A 293 -37.38 -26.08 -11.76
N GLU A 294 -37.02 -24.81 -11.93
CA GLU A 294 -38.01 -23.74 -12.02
C GLU A 294 -38.94 -24.12 -13.18
N GLU A 295 -40.16 -24.51 -12.87
CA GLU A 295 -41.27 -24.47 -13.82
C GLU A 295 -41.48 -22.98 -14.14
N ASP A 296 -41.11 -22.60 -15.36
CA ASP A 296 -41.50 -21.33 -15.95
C ASP A 296 -43.04 -21.37 -16.11
N ASP A 297 -43.76 -20.70 -15.21
CA ASP A 297 -45.14 -20.29 -15.44
C ASP A 297 -45.12 -19.07 -16.37
N ASP A 298 -45.61 -19.28 -17.61
CA ASP A 298 -45.87 -18.27 -18.66
C ASP A 298 -46.73 -17.08 -18.19
#